data_AF-A0A930MSD2-F1
#
_entry.id   AF-A0A930MSD2-F1
#
_cell.length_a   1.000
_cell.length_b   1.000
_cell.length_c   1.000
_cell.angle_alpha   90.00
_cell.angle_beta   90.00
_cell.angle_gamma   90.00
#
_symmetry.space_group_name_H-M   'P 1'
#
loop_
_entity.id
_entity.type
_entity.pdbx_description
1 polymer ?
#
loop_
_entity_poly.entity_id
_entity_poly.type
_entity_poly.pdbx_seq_one_letter_code
_entity_poly.pdbx_strand_id
1 'polypeptide(L)'
;MSAPIAEALLRYAGLGVAPYHTPGHKGGRGAHPLLRRLLTDEGLRADVSLSAELDDFHAPTGCIRAAEELAARAYGADAAYFMVNGTTGAVHTMLMAAAAPGDTVLVPRNAHRSIVGAMILTGVRPVWLAPEIDTRLGIAMGVSYATVERAVREHPEPCVDLG
;
A
#
# COMPACT_ATOMS: atom_id res chain seq x y z
N MET A 1 -3.76 -10.33 -22.41
CA MET A 1 -3.74 -9.73 -21.06
C MET A 1 -2.29 -9.76 -20.60
N SER A 2 -1.71 -8.62 -20.22
CA SER A 2 -0.31 -8.54 -19.77
C SER A 2 -0.25 -8.58 -18.24
N ALA A 3 0.69 -9.33 -17.68
CA ALA A 3 0.98 -9.39 -16.25
C ALA A 3 2.47 -9.12 -16.00
N PRO A 4 2.91 -7.85 -16.03
CA PRO A 4 4.33 -7.51 -16.14
C PRO A 4 5.23 -8.12 -15.07
N ILE A 5 4.80 -8.11 -13.80
CA ILE A 5 5.57 -8.67 -12.69
C ILE A 5 5.67 -10.20 -12.83
N ALA A 6 4.55 -10.89 -13.06
CA ALA A 6 4.54 -12.34 -13.19
C ALA A 6 5.37 -12.82 -14.40
N GLU A 7 5.22 -12.16 -15.54
CA GLU A 7 6.02 -12.43 -16.75
C GLU A 7 7.51 -12.19 -16.51
N ALA A 8 7.88 -11.14 -15.79
CA ALA A 8 9.26 -10.87 -15.42
C ALA A 8 9.85 -11.92 -14.48
N LEU A 9 9.11 -12.34 -13.46
CA LEU A 9 9.54 -13.39 -12.51
C LEU A 9 9.72 -14.74 -13.22
N LEU A 10 8.76 -15.15 -14.05
CA LEU A 10 8.84 -16.41 -14.80
C LEU A 10 10.00 -16.40 -15.80
N ARG A 11 10.21 -15.27 -16.49
CA ARG A 11 11.36 -15.09 -17.39
C ARG A 11 12.68 -15.23 -16.62
N TYR A 12 12.82 -14.53 -15.49
CA TYR A 12 14.03 -14.58 -14.66
C TYR A 12 14.29 -16.00 -14.13
N ALA A 13 13.25 -16.68 -13.64
CA ALA A 13 13.35 -18.08 -13.19
C ALA A 13 13.83 -19.02 -14.31
N GLY A 14 13.49 -18.73 -15.57
CA GLY A 14 13.93 -19.48 -16.75
C GLY A 14 15.38 -19.23 -17.19
N LEU A 15 16.02 -18.14 -16.76
CA LEU A 15 17.41 -17.82 -17.13
C LEU A 15 18.44 -18.76 -16.48
N GLY A 16 18.04 -19.54 -15.47
CA GLY A 16 18.93 -20.49 -14.82
C GLY A 16 20.07 -19.86 -14.02
N VAL A 17 19.98 -18.57 -13.70
CA VAL A 17 20.99 -17.79 -12.96
C VAL A 17 21.43 -18.55 -11.71
N ALA A 18 22.74 -18.50 -11.42
CA ALA A 18 23.32 -18.98 -10.17
C ALA A 18 23.39 -17.79 -9.19
N PRO A 19 22.44 -17.65 -8.25
CA PRO A 19 22.39 -16.48 -7.38
C PRO A 19 23.46 -16.59 -6.29
N TYR A 20 24.42 -15.67 -6.30
CA TYR A 20 25.35 -15.48 -5.18
C TYR A 20 24.86 -14.41 -4.17
N HIS A 21 23.63 -13.92 -4.35
CA HIS A 21 22.93 -12.94 -3.51
C HIS A 21 21.77 -13.57 -2.71
N THR A 22 21.01 -12.78 -1.95
CA THR A 22 19.79 -13.21 -1.25
C THR A 22 18.64 -13.54 -2.21
N PRO A 23 17.69 -14.42 -1.83
CA PRO A 23 17.58 -15.13 -0.56
C PRO A 23 18.46 -16.40 -0.47
N GLY A 24 18.72 -16.88 0.75
CA GLY A 24 19.68 -17.95 1.03
C GLY A 24 19.34 -19.34 0.44
N HIS A 25 18.08 -19.58 0.06
CA HIS A 25 17.70 -20.83 -0.61
C HIS A 25 18.17 -20.90 -2.07
N LYS A 26 18.71 -19.81 -2.63
CA LYS A 26 19.37 -19.77 -3.95
C LYS A 26 18.50 -20.31 -5.09
N GLY A 27 17.25 -19.86 -5.18
CA GLY A 27 16.31 -20.38 -6.17
C GLY A 27 15.87 -21.83 -5.87
N GLY A 28 15.98 -22.27 -4.62
CA GLY A 28 15.64 -23.62 -4.18
C GLY A 28 16.85 -24.55 -4.01
N ARG A 29 18.03 -24.24 -4.58
CA ARG A 29 19.24 -25.09 -4.51
C ARG A 29 19.77 -25.28 -3.09
N GLY A 30 19.73 -24.21 -2.30
CA GLY A 30 20.09 -24.20 -0.87
C GLY A 30 18.90 -24.37 0.07
N ALA A 31 17.70 -24.66 -0.44
CA ALA A 31 16.51 -24.83 0.40
C ALA A 31 16.63 -26.08 1.28
N HIS A 32 16.35 -25.93 2.57
CA HIS A 32 16.19 -27.06 3.48
C HIS A 32 15.06 -27.99 3.00
N PRO A 33 15.13 -29.33 3.17
CA PRO A 33 14.08 -30.25 2.74
C PRO A 33 12.67 -29.89 3.27
N LEU A 34 12.58 -29.36 4.49
CA LEU A 34 11.29 -28.88 5.04
C LEU A 34 10.72 -27.70 4.26
N LEU A 35 11.57 -26.78 3.78
CA LEU A 35 11.12 -25.64 2.98
C LEU A 35 10.60 -26.09 1.61
N ARG A 36 11.29 -27.03 0.96
CA ARG A 36 10.83 -27.64 -0.31
C ARG A 36 9.53 -28.44 -0.17
N ARG A 37 9.18 -28.88 1.04
CA ARG A 37 7.88 -29.51 1.31
C ARG A 37 6.75 -28.49 1.43
N LEU A 38 7.06 -27.26 1.84
CA LEU A 38 6.08 -26.18 2.03
C LEU A 38 5.88 -25.34 0.77
N LEU A 39 6.93 -25.14 -0.02
CA LEU A 39 6.94 -24.30 -1.22
C LEU A 39 7.33 -25.12 -2.45
N THR A 40 6.73 -24.78 -3.60
CA THR A 40 7.06 -25.44 -4.87
C THR A 40 8.43 -25.00 -5.38
N ASP A 41 9.07 -25.85 -6.19
CA ASP A 41 10.34 -25.51 -6.85
C ASP A 41 10.21 -24.31 -7.79
N GLU A 42 9.02 -24.07 -8.35
CA GLU A 42 8.73 -22.87 -9.14
C GLU A 42 8.60 -21.64 -8.23
N GLY A 43 7.88 -21.73 -7.12
CA GLY A 43 7.75 -20.66 -6.14
C GLY A 43 9.09 -20.26 -5.55
N LEU A 44 9.95 -21.22 -5.22
CA LEU A 44 11.32 -20.97 -4.74
C LEU A 44 12.24 -20.35 -5.80
N ARG A 45 11.96 -20.54 -7.09
CA ARG A 45 12.71 -19.88 -8.19
C ARG A 45 12.20 -18.47 -8.48
N ALA A 46 10.92 -18.21 -8.22
CA ALA A 46 10.30 -16.90 -8.32
C ALA A 46 10.51 -16.04 -7.06
N ASP A 47 10.93 -16.62 -5.93
CA ASP A 47 11.36 -15.89 -4.73
C ASP A 47 12.77 -15.32 -4.94
N VAL A 48 12.80 -14.07 -5.36
CA VAL A 48 13.99 -13.36 -5.84
C VAL A 48 14.11 -12.02 -5.14
N SER A 49 15.34 -11.59 -4.96
CA SER A 49 15.63 -10.26 -4.41
C SER A 49 15.77 -9.23 -5.53
N LEU A 50 16.01 -7.99 -5.13
CA LEU A 50 16.26 -6.88 -6.01
C LEU A 50 17.47 -7.17 -6.90
N SER A 51 17.28 -7.12 -8.21
CA SER A 51 18.33 -7.35 -9.20
C SER A 51 18.12 -6.44 -10.41
N ALA A 52 19.20 -6.11 -11.11
CA ALA A 52 19.15 -5.25 -12.29
C ALA A 52 18.32 -5.86 -13.43
N GLU A 53 18.20 -7.18 -13.47
CA GLU A 53 17.41 -7.94 -14.44
C GLU A 53 15.90 -7.95 -14.14
N LEU A 54 15.51 -7.51 -12.95
CA LEU A 54 14.12 -7.40 -12.50
C LEU A 54 13.72 -5.92 -12.37
N ASP A 55 13.63 -5.41 -11.14
CA ASP A 55 13.27 -4.03 -10.85
C ASP A 55 13.61 -3.69 -9.39
N ASP A 56 13.58 -2.40 -9.07
CA ASP A 56 13.71 -1.86 -7.72
C ASP A 56 12.34 -1.51 -7.14
N PHE A 57 11.95 -2.14 -6.04
CA PHE A 57 10.67 -1.85 -5.38
C PHE A 57 10.61 -0.41 -4.82
N HIS A 58 11.75 0.18 -4.43
CA HIS A 58 11.81 1.53 -3.86
C HIS A 58 11.78 2.62 -4.92
N ALA A 59 12.23 2.32 -6.13
CA ALA A 59 12.29 3.25 -7.25
C ALA A 59 11.98 2.52 -8.57
N PRO A 60 10.73 2.07 -8.78
CA PRO A 60 10.38 1.20 -9.89
C PRO A 60 10.54 1.90 -11.24
N THR A 61 11.24 1.24 -12.15
CA THR A 61 11.47 1.73 -13.52
C THR A 61 11.17 0.67 -14.59
N GLY A 62 10.99 -0.60 -14.19
CA GLY A 62 10.75 -1.74 -15.05
C GLY A 62 9.36 -2.35 -14.89
N CYS A 63 9.32 -3.65 -14.57
CA CYS A 63 8.08 -4.42 -14.55
C CYS A 63 7.10 -3.97 -13.45
N ILE A 64 7.59 -3.43 -12.34
CA ILE A 64 6.75 -2.90 -11.26
C ILE A 64 6.07 -1.63 -11.76
N ARG A 65 6.82 -0.69 -12.36
CA ARG A 65 6.25 0.55 -12.93
C ARG A 65 5.19 0.25 -13.98
N ALA A 66 5.47 -0.68 -14.90
CA ALA A 66 4.52 -1.06 -15.93
C ALA A 66 3.21 -1.64 -15.32
N ALA A 67 3.32 -2.41 -14.24
CA ALA A 67 2.16 -2.95 -13.53
C ALA A 67 1.39 -1.87 -12.76
N GLU A 68 2.08 -0.91 -12.13
CA GLU A 68 1.47 0.25 -11.48
C GLU A 68 0.70 1.13 -12.48
N GLU A 69 1.26 1.40 -13.66
CA GLU A 69 0.56 2.15 -14.71
C GLU A 69 -0.68 1.42 -15.24
N LEU A 70 -0.61 0.08 -15.36
CA LEU A 70 -1.78 -0.72 -15.71
C LEU A 70 -2.86 -0.63 -14.63
N ALA A 71 -2.47 -0.69 -13.35
CA ALA A 71 -3.40 -0.53 -12.23
C ALA A 71 -4.03 0.86 -12.23
N ALA A 72 -3.24 1.93 -12.40
CA ALA A 72 -3.74 3.30 -12.47
C ALA A 72 -4.80 3.46 -13.56
N ARG A 73 -4.53 2.95 -14.78
CA ARG A 73 -5.51 2.95 -15.89
C ARG A 73 -6.76 2.14 -15.57
N ALA A 74 -6.63 0.97 -14.93
CA ALA A 74 -7.76 0.12 -14.60
C ALA A 74 -8.69 0.75 -13.55
N TYR A 75 -8.12 1.48 -12.59
CA TYR A 75 -8.86 2.16 -11.52
C TYR A 75 -9.25 3.61 -11.86
N GLY A 76 -8.82 4.13 -13.00
CA GLY A 76 -9.08 5.52 -13.40
C GLY A 76 -8.37 6.55 -12.50
N ALA A 77 -7.20 6.21 -11.96
CA ALA A 77 -6.41 7.06 -11.08
C ALA A 77 -5.24 7.70 -11.84
N ASP A 78 -4.75 8.86 -11.36
CA ASP A 78 -3.57 9.52 -11.91
C ASP A 78 -2.29 8.69 -11.71
N ALA A 79 -2.22 7.97 -10.59
CA ALA A 79 -1.13 7.06 -10.26
C ALA A 79 -1.64 5.91 -9.38
N ALA A 80 -0.92 4.79 -9.39
CA ALA A 80 -1.11 3.67 -8.47
C ALA A 80 0.24 3.22 -7.94
N TYR A 81 0.27 2.78 -6.68
CA TYR A 81 1.47 2.31 -6.01
C TYR A 81 1.19 0.97 -5.35
N PHE A 82 2.11 0.01 -5.51
CA PHE A 82 1.97 -1.30 -4.87
C PHE A 82 2.57 -1.30 -3.47
N MET A 83 1.78 -1.73 -2.48
CA MET A 83 2.18 -1.75 -1.07
C MET A 83 2.18 -3.18 -0.52
N VAL A 84 3.31 -3.60 0.05
CA VAL A 84 3.48 -4.96 0.60
C VAL A 84 3.11 -5.09 2.08
N ASN A 85 2.90 -3.97 2.77
CA ASN A 85 2.59 -3.91 4.21
C ASN A 85 1.09 -3.73 4.49
N GLY A 86 0.24 -4.11 3.53
CA GLY A 86 -1.21 -3.94 3.58
C GLY A 86 -1.67 -2.48 3.60
N THR A 87 -2.99 -2.28 3.72
CA THR A 87 -3.61 -0.94 3.72
C THR A 87 -3.12 -0.06 4.88
N THR A 88 -2.74 -0.64 6.02
CA THR A 88 -2.13 0.11 7.13
C THR A 88 -0.86 0.83 6.67
N GLY A 89 0.06 0.12 6.00
CA GLY A 89 1.26 0.73 5.45
C GLY A 89 0.93 1.81 4.41
N ALA A 90 -0.05 1.55 3.53
CA ALA A 90 -0.52 2.52 2.54
C ALA A 90 -1.02 3.83 3.18
N VAL A 91 -1.87 3.72 4.21
CA VAL A 91 -2.41 4.86 4.96
C VAL A 91 -1.31 5.65 5.66
N HIS A 92 -0.33 4.96 6.26
CA HIS A 92 0.81 5.62 6.90
C HIS A 92 1.63 6.41 5.87
N THR A 93 1.96 5.78 4.74
CA THR A 93 2.70 6.43 3.65
C THR A 93 1.94 7.62 3.07
N MET A 94 0.64 7.46 2.81
CA MET A 94 -0.22 8.53 2.31
C MET A 94 -0.20 9.75 3.23
N LEU A 95 -0.41 9.55 4.53
CA LEU A 95 -0.45 10.67 5.48
C LEU A 95 0.92 11.33 5.66
N MET A 96 2.00 10.54 5.72
CA MET A 96 3.38 11.06 5.82
C MET A 96 3.80 11.85 4.59
N ALA A 97 3.29 11.49 3.41
CA ALA A 97 3.59 12.19 2.17
C ALA A 97 2.77 13.48 1.99
N ALA A 98 1.53 13.50 2.51
CA ALA A 98 0.57 14.58 2.28
C ALA A 98 0.56 15.66 3.37
N ALA A 99 1.04 15.37 4.59
CA ALA A 99 0.90 16.27 5.73
C ALA A 99 2.20 16.40 6.54
N ALA A 100 2.41 17.57 7.13
CA ALA A 100 3.49 17.88 8.06
C ALA A 100 3.01 17.81 9.53
N PRO A 101 3.94 17.65 10.50
CA PRO A 101 3.59 17.74 11.91
C PRO A 101 2.90 19.07 12.26
N GLY A 102 1.78 19.00 12.97
CA GLY A 102 0.97 20.16 13.32
C GLY A 102 -0.16 20.49 12.35
N ASP A 103 -0.14 19.95 11.12
CA ASP A 103 -1.23 20.13 10.15
C ASP A 103 -2.54 19.55 10.67
N THR A 104 -3.66 20.15 10.27
CA THR A 104 -4.99 19.67 10.62
C THR A 104 -5.47 18.63 9.61
N VAL A 105 -6.09 17.54 10.08
CA VAL A 105 -6.69 16.53 9.21
C VAL A 105 -8.12 16.22 9.63
N LEU A 106 -9.03 16.15 8.65
CA LEU A 106 -10.42 15.79 8.89
C LEU A 106 -10.53 14.27 8.97
N VAL A 107 -11.11 13.74 10.05
CA VAL A 107 -11.15 12.30 10.30
C VAL A 107 -12.53 11.85 10.77
N PRO A 108 -13.20 10.93 10.04
CA PRO A 108 -14.40 10.27 10.52
C PRO A 108 -14.18 9.57 11.86
N ARG A 109 -15.10 9.70 12.81
CA ARG A 109 -14.96 9.11 14.15
C ARG A 109 -14.98 7.57 14.14
N ASN A 110 -15.49 6.98 13.06
CA ASN A 110 -15.47 5.54 12.79
C ASN A 110 -14.26 5.09 11.94
N ALA A 111 -13.23 5.93 11.78
CA ALA A 111 -12.01 5.58 11.05
C ALA A 111 -11.30 4.35 11.65
N HIS A 112 -10.66 3.56 10.78
CA HIS A 112 -9.89 2.39 11.19
C HIS A 112 -8.67 2.79 12.04
N ARG A 113 -8.26 1.93 12.97
CA ARG A 113 -7.13 2.18 13.89
C ARG A 113 -5.81 2.54 13.19
N SER A 114 -5.63 2.16 11.92
CA SER A 114 -4.45 2.53 11.13
C SER A 114 -4.35 4.04 10.89
N ILE A 115 -5.48 4.75 10.76
CA ILE A 115 -5.48 6.21 10.64
C ILE A 115 -4.97 6.83 11.95
N VAL A 116 -5.41 6.32 13.09
CA VAL A 116 -4.90 6.75 14.41
C VAL A 116 -3.40 6.51 14.53
N GLY A 117 -2.93 5.32 14.12
CA GLY A 117 -1.50 5.02 14.06
C GLY A 117 -0.73 5.99 13.18
N ALA A 118 -1.24 6.28 11.97
CA ALA A 118 -0.66 7.25 11.07
C ALA A 118 -0.56 8.65 11.71
N MET A 119 -1.62 9.13 12.35
CA MET A 119 -1.64 10.44 12.98
C MET A 119 -0.63 10.57 14.13
N ILE A 120 -0.46 9.51 14.92
CA ILE A 120 0.56 9.47 15.98
C ILE A 120 1.96 9.59 15.36
N LEU A 121 2.21 8.89 14.26
CA LEU A 121 3.50 8.91 13.58
C LEU A 121 3.79 10.25 12.89
N THR A 122 2.78 10.90 12.31
CA THR A 122 2.96 12.17 11.59
C THR A 122 2.85 13.40 12.48
N GLY A 123 2.24 13.30 13.67
CA GLY A 123 2.06 14.44 14.57
C GLY A 123 1.00 15.44 14.07
N VAL A 124 0.08 15.01 13.20
CA VAL A 124 -1.04 15.83 12.73
C VAL A 124 -2.13 15.96 13.80
N ARG A 125 -2.95 17.00 13.69
CA ARG A 125 -4.05 17.32 14.60
C ARG A 125 -5.38 16.87 13.99
N PRO A 126 -6.08 15.88 14.57
CA PRO A 126 -7.38 15.47 14.05
C PRO A 126 -8.49 16.46 14.40
N VAL A 127 -9.33 16.75 13.41
CA VAL A 127 -10.69 17.24 13.61
C VAL A 127 -11.65 16.08 13.39
N TRP A 128 -12.33 15.68 14.45
CA TRP A 128 -13.18 14.49 14.44
C TRP A 128 -14.57 14.79 13.87
N LEU A 129 -14.95 14.08 12.82
CA LEU A 129 -16.26 14.18 12.20
C LEU A 129 -17.17 13.08 12.74
N ALA A 130 -18.29 13.45 13.35
CA ALA A 130 -19.27 12.49 13.82
C ALA A 130 -20.01 11.85 12.62
N PRO A 131 -20.02 10.52 12.47
CA PRO A 131 -20.83 9.86 11.47
C PRO A 131 -22.32 9.93 11.84
N GLU A 132 -23.20 9.81 10.85
CA GLU A 132 -24.62 9.63 11.10
C GLU A 132 -24.89 8.25 11.72
N ILE A 133 -25.93 8.14 12.54
CA ILE A 133 -26.35 6.86 13.13
C ILE A 133 -27.72 6.49 12.57
N ASP A 134 -27.84 5.31 11.96
CA ASP A 134 -29.16 4.75 11.68
C ASP A 134 -29.79 4.35 13.02
N THR A 135 -30.79 5.10 13.47
CA THR A 135 -31.42 4.91 14.79
C THR A 135 -32.28 3.65 14.88
N ARG A 136 -32.67 3.06 13.74
CA ARG A 136 -33.42 1.81 13.69
C ARG A 136 -32.49 0.60 13.81
N LEU A 137 -31.33 0.65 13.16
CA LEU A 137 -30.35 -0.45 13.15
C LEU A 137 -29.24 -0.31 14.21
N GLY A 138 -29.03 0.89 14.75
CA GLY A 138 -27.96 1.19 15.71
C GLY A 138 -26.55 1.19 15.09
N ILE A 139 -26.43 1.32 13.77
CA ILE A 139 -25.16 1.27 13.05
C ILE A 139 -24.65 2.66 12.67
N ALA A 140 -23.33 2.83 12.72
CA ALA A 140 -22.69 4.04 12.22
C ALA A 140 -22.65 4.04 10.69
N MET A 141 -23.08 5.14 10.10
CA MET A 141 -23.10 5.40 8.66
C MET A 141 -21.87 6.24 8.27
N GLY A 142 -21.89 6.82 7.07
CA GLY A 142 -20.88 7.78 6.63
C GLY A 142 -20.99 9.14 7.30
N VAL A 143 -20.07 10.03 6.93
CA VAL A 143 -20.13 11.45 7.28
C VAL A 143 -20.90 12.19 6.19
N SER A 144 -21.83 13.07 6.56
CA SER A 144 -22.59 13.84 5.58
C SER A 144 -21.80 15.02 5.02
N TYR A 145 -22.11 15.39 3.76
CA TYR A 145 -21.53 16.57 3.09
C TYR A 145 -21.62 17.83 3.97
N ALA A 146 -22.78 18.08 4.58
CA ALA A 146 -22.97 19.25 5.45
C ALA A 146 -22.03 19.25 6.66
N THR A 147 -21.69 18.07 7.20
CA THR A 147 -20.73 17.95 8.30
C THR A 147 -19.31 18.29 7.84
N VAL A 148 -18.91 17.80 6.66
CA VAL A 148 -17.61 18.12 6.06
C VAL A 148 -17.52 19.62 5.74
N GLU A 149 -18.52 20.18 5.05
CA GLU A 149 -18.57 21.60 4.69
C GLU A 149 -18.53 22.53 5.91
N ARG A 150 -19.20 22.15 7.01
CA ARG A 150 -19.10 22.88 8.27
C ARG A 150 -17.69 22.79 8.85
N ALA A 151 -17.10 21.59 8.90
CA ALA A 151 -15.76 21.40 9.45
C ALA A 151 -14.70 22.21 8.68
N VAL A 152 -14.76 22.23 7.35
CA VAL A 152 -13.87 23.04 6.51
C VAL A 152 -14.02 24.54 6.79
N ARG A 153 -15.24 25.04 7.05
CA ARG A 153 -15.47 26.45 7.41
C ARG A 153 -14.99 26.81 8.81
N GLU A 154 -15.13 25.90 9.76
CA GLU A 154 -14.72 26.10 11.16
C GLU A 154 -13.20 25.95 11.35
N HIS A 155 -12.53 25.24 10.44
CA HIS A 155 -11.09 24.97 10.42
C HIS A 155 -10.47 25.40 9.08
N PRO A 156 -10.28 26.71 8.84
CA PRO A 156 -9.83 27.25 7.56
C PRO A 156 -8.33 27.08 7.29
N GLU A 157 -7.55 26.57 8.25
CA GLU A 157 -6.17 26.15 8.00
C GLU A 157 -6.10 25.06 6.90
N PRO A 158 -4.99 24.93 6.17
CA PRO A 158 -4.83 23.85 5.18
C PRO A 158 -5.09 22.50 5.83
N CYS A 159 -6.19 21.85 5.45
CA CYS A 159 -6.59 20.57 6.00
C CYS A 159 -6.53 19.47 4.93
N VAL A 160 -5.90 18.34 5.25
CA VAL A 160 -5.99 17.14 4.41
C VAL A 160 -7.25 16.38 4.84
N ASP A 161 -8.15 16.14 3.89
CA ASP A 161 -9.31 15.27 4.11
C ASP A 161 -8.89 13.81 3.91
N LEU A 162 -9.19 12.97 4.90
CA LEU A 162 -8.85 11.53 4.90
C LEU A 162 -10.10 10.65 4.72
N GLY A 163 -11.25 11.25 4.36
CA GLY A 163 -12.56 10.62 4.23
C GLY A 163 -13.07 10.51 2.80
#